data_AF-A0A848U8K6-F1
#
_entry.id   AF-A0A848U8K6-F1
#
_cell.length_a   1.000
_cell.length_b   1.000
_cell.length_c   1.000
_cell.angle_alpha   90.00
_cell.angle_beta   90.00
_cell.angle_gamma   90.00
#
_symmetry.space_group_name_H-M   'P 1'
#
loop_
_entity.id
_entity.type
_entity.pdbx_description
1 polymer ?
#
loop_
_entity_poly.entity_id
_entity_poly.type
_entity_poly.pdbx_seq_one_letter_code
_entity_poly.pdbx_strand_id
1 'polypeptide(L)'
;YWAEQFWNAFKNNLLLFLLHMLIQNPIALALAALLSIPTLKGAAMYRTVFFLPTLLSVVVVGFIWQLILSPTWGVTSGAMNSLGIGQFFRPWLGLESSALITVTLISIWQYVGIPLMLFYAALLNVPEETIEAARIDGLNGWWIFWKVKLPLILPTLGLVAILTYIGNFTASFDIIYSLQGGMAGPNFSTDVMGTFLFRSFFGFQAQLGDVYMGATVASALFFIILIGVSVYLFGVQRRLQRYDS
;
A
#
# COMPACT_ATOMS: atom_id res chain seq x y z
N TYR A 1 27.11 11.47 -3.53
CA TYR A 1 25.99 11.59 -4.48
C TYR A 1 25.14 10.31 -4.50
N TRP A 2 25.59 9.21 -5.11
CA TRP A 2 24.79 7.96 -5.22
C TRP A 2 24.32 7.37 -3.88
N ALA A 3 25.18 7.37 -2.86
CA ALA A 3 24.83 6.82 -1.55
C ALA A 3 23.69 7.59 -0.86
N GLU A 4 23.66 8.92 -0.99
CA GLU A 4 22.61 9.74 -0.39
C GLU A 4 21.25 9.48 -1.05
N GLN A 5 21.23 9.39 -2.39
CA GLN A 5 20.03 9.05 -3.14
C GLN A 5 19.54 7.63 -2.85
N PHE A 6 20.47 6.67 -2.73
CA PHE A 6 20.13 5.31 -2.33
C PHE A 6 19.44 5.28 -0.95
N TRP A 7 20.00 5.96 0.05
CA TRP A 7 19.40 5.97 1.38
C TRP A 7 18.08 6.74 1.44
N ASN A 8 17.94 7.82 0.66
CA ASN A 8 16.67 8.52 0.50
C ASN A 8 15.60 7.59 -0.10
N ALA A 9 15.92 6.96 -1.22
CA ALA A 9 15.05 6.01 -1.91
C ALA A 9 14.62 4.84 -1.00
N PHE A 10 15.58 4.25 -0.30
CA PHE A 10 15.32 3.17 0.66
C PHE A 10 14.42 3.61 1.82
N LYS A 11 14.67 4.79 2.41
CA LYS A 11 13.82 5.35 3.48
C LYS A 11 12.39 5.59 3.01
N ASN A 12 12.23 6.10 1.79
CA ASN A 12 10.90 6.32 1.21
C ASN A 12 10.16 5.01 0.96
N ASN A 13 10.81 3.96 0.47
CA ASN A 13 10.19 2.63 0.38
C ASN A 13 9.79 2.08 1.74
N LEU A 14 10.62 2.28 2.78
CA LEU A 14 10.26 1.87 4.14
C LEU A 14 9.06 2.67 4.67
N LEU A 15 9.02 3.98 4.44
CA LEU A 15 7.88 4.80 4.85
C LEU A 15 6.60 4.38 4.13
N LEU A 16 6.66 4.19 2.81
CA LEU A 16 5.58 3.66 1.99
C LEU A 16 5.11 2.30 2.52
N PHE A 17 6.03 1.37 2.78
CA PHE A 17 5.72 0.07 3.35
C PHE A 17 5.02 0.19 4.71
N LEU A 18 5.54 1.02 5.62
CA LEU A 18 4.94 1.23 6.94
C LEU A 18 3.53 1.82 6.84
N LEU A 19 3.32 2.80 5.96
CA LEU A 19 2.00 3.40 5.74
C LEU A 19 1.02 2.37 5.14
N HIS A 20 1.42 1.57 4.16
CA HIS A 20 0.56 0.50 3.65
C HIS A 20 0.29 -0.56 4.73
N MET A 21 1.30 -0.94 5.51
CA MET A 21 1.16 -1.97 6.54
C MET A 21 0.27 -1.50 7.71
N LEU A 22 0.35 -0.23 8.11
CA LEU A 22 -0.35 0.31 9.27
C LEU A 22 -1.68 0.99 8.92
N ILE A 23 -1.90 1.35 7.65
CA ILE A 23 -3.11 2.05 7.21
C ILE A 23 -3.88 1.19 6.21
N GLN A 24 -3.30 0.83 5.06
CA GLN A 24 -4.01 0.06 4.03
C GLN A 24 -4.49 -1.29 4.55
N ASN A 25 -3.59 -2.08 5.16
CA ASN A 25 -3.90 -3.44 5.55
C ASN A 25 -4.96 -3.51 6.68
N PRO A 26 -4.91 -2.64 7.72
CA PRO A 26 -5.99 -2.55 8.70
C PRO A 26 -7.32 -2.06 8.12
N ILE A 27 -7.30 -1.08 7.21
CA ILE A 27 -8.52 -0.63 6.52
C ILE A 27 -9.11 -1.79 5.70
N ALA A 28 -8.29 -2.49 4.92
CA ALA A 28 -8.69 -3.63 4.12
C ALA A 28 -9.27 -4.76 5.00
N LEU A 29 -8.64 -5.06 6.13
CA LEU A 29 -9.13 -6.06 7.08
C LEU A 29 -10.45 -5.64 7.73
N ALA A 30 -10.61 -4.37 8.10
CA ALA A 30 -11.85 -3.85 8.65
C ALA A 30 -12.99 -3.92 7.62
N LEU A 31 -12.73 -3.51 6.37
CA LEU A 31 -13.68 -3.62 5.27
C LEU A 31 -14.03 -5.08 4.98
N ALA A 32 -13.04 -5.99 4.95
CA ALA A 32 -13.26 -7.41 4.77
C ALA A 32 -14.12 -8.01 5.90
N ALA A 33 -13.87 -7.64 7.15
CA ALA A 33 -14.66 -8.05 8.31
C ALA A 33 -16.11 -7.58 8.19
N LEU A 34 -16.34 -6.32 7.83
CA LEU A 34 -17.68 -5.77 7.58
C LEU A 34 -18.40 -6.50 6.44
N LEU A 35 -17.71 -6.74 5.34
CA LEU A 35 -18.26 -7.43 4.17
C LEU A 35 -18.55 -8.91 4.43
N SER A 36 -17.84 -9.53 5.38
CA SER A 36 -18.05 -10.93 5.80
C SER A 36 -19.32 -11.13 6.65
N ILE A 37 -20.02 -10.05 7.01
CA ILE A 37 -21.24 -10.13 7.81
C ILE A 37 -22.40 -10.65 6.92
N PRO A 38 -23.02 -11.80 7.23
CA PRO A 38 -24.05 -12.41 6.38
C PRO A 38 -25.29 -11.51 6.15
N THR A 39 -25.60 -10.63 7.10
CA THR A 39 -26.76 -9.74 7.04
C THR A 39 -26.54 -8.47 6.21
N LEU A 40 -25.31 -8.23 5.74
CA LEU A 40 -24.99 -7.02 4.96
C LEU A 40 -25.57 -7.11 3.55
N LYS A 41 -26.67 -6.39 3.33
CA LYS A 41 -27.25 -6.22 1.99
C LYS A 41 -26.27 -5.47 1.08
N GLY A 42 -26.13 -5.93 -0.16
CA GLY A 42 -25.28 -5.25 -1.16
C GLY A 42 -23.77 -5.52 -1.04
N ALA A 43 -23.35 -6.52 -0.25
CA ALA A 43 -21.93 -6.89 -0.11
C ALA A 43 -21.20 -7.13 -1.45
N ALA A 44 -21.90 -7.62 -2.49
CA ALA A 44 -21.34 -7.74 -3.83
C ALA A 44 -21.03 -6.37 -4.47
N MET A 45 -21.96 -5.40 -4.37
CA MET A 45 -21.75 -4.05 -4.90
C MET A 45 -20.60 -3.33 -4.20
N TYR A 46 -20.53 -3.42 -2.87
CA TYR A 46 -19.45 -2.82 -2.11
C TYR A 46 -18.08 -3.40 -2.48
N ARG A 47 -17.98 -4.73 -2.65
CA ARG A 47 -16.75 -5.38 -3.14
C ARG A 47 -16.34 -4.84 -4.51
N THR A 48 -17.29 -4.71 -5.44
CA THR A 48 -17.01 -4.12 -6.75
C THR A 48 -16.48 -2.69 -6.63
N VAL A 49 -17.13 -1.84 -5.83
CA VAL A 49 -16.72 -0.45 -5.65
C VAL A 49 -15.33 -0.33 -5.05
N PHE A 50 -15.00 -1.12 -4.02
CA PHE A 50 -13.67 -1.09 -3.39
C PHE A 50 -12.57 -1.73 -4.24
N PHE A 51 -12.91 -2.66 -5.13
CA PHE A 51 -11.96 -3.31 -6.02
C PHE A 51 -11.77 -2.56 -7.35
N LEU A 52 -12.72 -1.71 -7.73
CA LEU A 52 -12.70 -0.96 -8.98
C LEU A 52 -11.40 -0.14 -9.19
N PRO A 53 -10.86 0.59 -8.19
CA PRO A 53 -9.62 1.35 -8.36
C PRO A 53 -8.42 0.47 -8.74
N THR A 54 -8.38 -0.76 -8.22
CA THR A 54 -7.31 -1.73 -8.46
C THR A 54 -7.25 -2.20 -9.91
N LEU A 55 -8.37 -2.11 -10.64
CA LEU A 55 -8.46 -2.49 -12.04
C LEU A 55 -7.98 -1.40 -13.00
N LEU A 56 -7.80 -0.17 -12.52
CA LEU A 56 -7.37 0.96 -13.35
C LEU A 56 -5.87 0.89 -13.63
N SER A 57 -5.48 1.26 -14.85
CA SER A 57 -4.08 1.45 -15.20
C SER A 57 -3.44 2.52 -14.32
N VAL A 58 -2.24 2.25 -13.79
CA VAL A 58 -1.48 3.16 -12.93
C VAL A 58 -1.21 4.50 -13.60
N VAL A 59 -1.01 4.49 -14.93
CA VAL A 59 -0.83 5.71 -15.73
C VAL A 59 -2.11 6.56 -15.72
N VAL A 60 -3.27 5.93 -15.92
CA VAL A 60 -4.57 6.61 -15.89
C VAL A 60 -4.87 7.16 -14.49
N VAL A 61 -4.58 6.37 -13.46
CA VAL A 61 -4.74 6.80 -12.05
C VAL A 61 -3.88 8.02 -11.76
N GLY A 62 -2.60 8.01 -12.14
CA GLY A 62 -1.72 9.16 -11.92
C GLY A 62 -2.21 10.41 -12.64
N PHE A 63 -2.63 10.29 -13.89
CA PHE A 63 -3.21 11.41 -14.64
C PHE A 63 -4.48 11.98 -13.99
N ILE A 64 -5.42 11.12 -13.59
CA ILE A 64 -6.67 11.54 -12.92
C ILE A 64 -6.35 12.28 -11.62
N TRP A 65 -5.44 11.75 -10.80
CA TRP A 65 -5.09 12.38 -9.54
C TRP A 65 -4.28 13.67 -9.72
N GLN A 66 -3.44 13.78 -10.73
CA GLN A 66 -2.80 15.05 -11.11
C GLN A 66 -3.83 16.12 -11.47
N LEU A 67 -4.91 15.76 -12.18
CA LEU A 67 -6.00 16.68 -12.48
C LEU A 67 -6.79 17.06 -11.22
N ILE A 68 -7.17 16.09 -10.39
CA ILE A 68 -7.91 16.31 -9.14
C ILE A 68 -7.13 17.20 -8.18
N LEU A 69 -5.82 16.96 -8.02
CA LEU A 69 -4.97 17.70 -7.09
C LEU A 69 -4.31 18.94 -7.73
N SER A 70 -4.65 19.23 -8.98
CA SER A 70 -4.18 20.43 -9.67
C SER A 70 -4.67 21.68 -8.93
N PRO A 71 -3.78 22.57 -8.47
CA PRO A 71 -4.19 23.83 -7.84
C PRO A 71 -4.94 24.77 -8.80
N THR A 72 -4.81 24.55 -10.11
CA THR A 72 -5.38 25.40 -11.16
C THR A 72 -6.68 24.86 -11.75
N TRP A 73 -6.82 23.54 -11.89
CA TRP A 73 -7.99 22.91 -12.53
C TRP A 73 -8.83 22.03 -11.60
N GLY A 74 -8.26 21.55 -10.49
CA GLY A 74 -8.82 20.52 -9.64
C GLY A 74 -9.54 21.05 -8.41
N VAL A 75 -9.25 20.46 -7.24
CA VAL A 75 -9.70 20.96 -5.94
C VAL A 75 -9.15 22.36 -5.74
N THR A 76 -10.00 23.38 -5.95
CA THR A 76 -9.58 24.77 -5.82
C THR A 76 -9.62 25.23 -4.36
N SER A 77 -8.83 26.25 -4.05
CA SER A 77 -8.94 26.96 -2.77
C SER A 77 -10.37 27.46 -2.52
N GLY A 78 -11.09 27.88 -3.56
CA GLY A 78 -12.50 28.29 -3.47
C GLY A 78 -13.44 27.17 -3.02
N ALA A 79 -13.31 25.96 -3.58
CA ALA A 79 -14.10 24.80 -3.19
C ALA A 79 -13.76 24.31 -1.77
N MET A 80 -12.49 24.40 -1.35
CA MET A 80 -12.12 24.07 0.03
C MET A 80 -12.56 25.16 1.03
N ASN A 81 -12.54 26.43 0.62
CA ASN A 81 -13.01 27.55 1.43
C ASN A 81 -14.53 27.48 1.66
N SER A 82 -15.32 27.08 0.67
CA SER A 82 -16.78 26.91 0.85
C SER A 82 -17.14 25.79 1.84
N LEU A 83 -16.25 24.81 1.99
CA LEU A 83 -16.35 23.73 2.98
C LEU A 83 -15.71 24.09 4.34
N GLY A 84 -15.19 25.31 4.51
CA GLY A 84 -14.54 25.77 5.73
C GLY A 84 -13.15 25.16 6.00
N ILE A 85 -12.59 24.42 5.04
CA ILE A 85 -11.32 23.68 5.16
C ILE A 85 -10.20 24.28 4.31
N GLY A 86 -10.38 25.49 3.78
CA GLY A 86 -9.42 26.14 2.89
C GLY A 86 -8.00 26.32 3.46
N GLN A 87 -7.86 26.35 4.80
CA GLN A 87 -6.55 26.36 5.46
C GLN A 87 -5.67 25.14 5.16
N PHE A 88 -6.28 24.01 4.75
CA PHE A 88 -5.58 22.79 4.38
C PHE A 88 -5.21 22.73 2.89
N PHE A 89 -5.67 23.70 2.08
CA PHE A 89 -5.32 23.77 0.67
C PHE A 89 -3.83 24.04 0.51
N ARG A 90 -3.13 23.13 -0.16
CA ARG A 90 -1.71 23.24 -0.51
C ARG A 90 -1.47 22.54 -1.85
N PRO A 91 -0.43 22.90 -2.61
CA PRO A 91 -0.02 22.13 -3.78
C PRO A 91 0.61 20.80 -3.34
N TRP A 92 -0.21 19.82 -2.92
CA TRP A 92 0.25 18.65 -2.17
C TRP A 92 1.32 17.81 -2.87
N LEU A 93 1.22 17.66 -4.20
CA LEU A 93 2.22 16.95 -5.02
C LEU A 93 3.48 17.79 -5.27
N GLY A 94 3.42 19.11 -5.09
CA GLY A 94 4.50 20.06 -5.37
C GLY A 94 5.35 20.45 -4.15
N LEU A 95 5.05 19.94 -2.95
CA LEU A 95 5.81 20.21 -1.72
C LEU A 95 6.52 18.96 -1.22
N GLU A 96 7.81 19.09 -0.88
CA GLU A 96 8.63 17.97 -0.37
C GLU A 96 8.02 17.31 0.87
N SER A 97 7.40 18.12 1.74
CA SER A 97 6.79 17.65 2.98
C SER A 97 5.52 16.82 2.80
N SER A 98 4.83 16.93 1.67
CA SER A 98 3.52 16.28 1.46
C SER A 98 3.46 15.36 0.26
N ALA A 99 4.38 15.48 -0.71
CA ALA A 99 4.31 14.73 -1.96
C ALA A 99 4.29 13.22 -1.73
N LEU A 100 5.20 12.69 -0.90
CA LEU A 100 5.29 11.25 -0.64
C LEU A 100 4.05 10.70 0.08
N ILE A 101 3.55 11.43 1.08
CA ILE A 101 2.32 11.06 1.80
C ILE A 101 1.14 11.07 0.84
N THR A 102 1.04 12.08 -0.03
CA THR A 102 -0.05 12.22 -1.00
C THR A 102 -0.05 11.07 -2.00
N VAL A 103 1.12 10.75 -2.59
CA VAL A 103 1.26 9.59 -3.48
C VAL A 103 0.92 8.30 -2.74
N THR A 104 1.34 8.17 -1.49
CA THR A 104 1.01 6.99 -0.67
C THR A 104 -0.50 6.84 -0.48
N LEU A 105 -1.22 7.92 -0.16
CA LEU A 105 -2.68 7.88 0.00
C LEU A 105 -3.40 7.48 -1.30
N ILE A 106 -2.92 7.99 -2.45
CA ILE A 106 -3.42 7.59 -3.77
C ILE A 106 -3.17 6.08 -4.00
N SER A 107 -1.97 5.61 -3.66
CA SER A 107 -1.59 4.20 -3.79
C SER A 107 -2.46 3.31 -2.89
N ILE A 108 -2.68 3.69 -1.64
CA ILE A 108 -3.58 2.99 -0.71
C ILE A 108 -4.99 2.90 -1.31
N TRP A 109 -5.54 4.01 -1.81
CA TRP A 109 -6.85 4.01 -2.47
C TRP A 109 -6.90 3.07 -3.68
N GLN A 110 -5.84 3.06 -4.50
CA GLN A 110 -5.78 2.22 -5.70
C GLN A 110 -5.67 0.73 -5.34
N TYR A 111 -4.88 0.38 -4.33
CA TYR A 111 -4.48 -1.01 -4.08
C TYR A 111 -5.15 -1.67 -2.88
N VAL A 112 -6.01 -0.97 -2.12
CA VAL A 112 -6.75 -1.55 -0.97
C VAL A 112 -7.60 -2.77 -1.35
N GLY A 113 -8.05 -2.88 -2.60
CA GLY A 113 -8.88 -3.97 -3.09
C GLY A 113 -8.22 -5.35 -2.99
N ILE A 114 -6.91 -5.45 -3.21
CA ILE A 114 -6.17 -6.72 -3.17
C ILE A 114 -6.15 -7.33 -1.75
N PRO A 115 -5.62 -6.66 -0.72
CA PRO A 115 -5.63 -7.20 0.64
C PRO A 115 -7.06 -7.39 1.15
N LEU A 116 -8.01 -6.54 0.76
CA LEU A 116 -9.42 -6.69 1.13
C LEU A 116 -9.95 -8.03 0.65
N MET A 117 -9.75 -8.37 -0.62
CA MET A 117 -10.26 -9.62 -1.19
C MET A 117 -9.58 -10.85 -0.60
N LEU A 118 -8.29 -10.77 -0.29
CA LEU A 118 -7.56 -11.84 0.40
C LEU A 118 -8.09 -12.07 1.81
N PHE A 119 -8.25 -11.01 2.61
CA PHE A 119 -8.83 -11.10 3.95
C PHE A 119 -10.27 -11.56 3.91
N TYR A 120 -11.07 -11.06 2.98
CA TYR A 120 -12.47 -11.44 2.83
C TYR A 120 -12.61 -12.93 2.53
N ALA A 121 -11.82 -13.46 1.58
CA ALA A 121 -11.81 -14.89 1.28
C ALA A 121 -11.39 -15.74 2.49
N ALA A 122 -10.36 -15.31 3.24
CA ALA A 122 -9.93 -16.01 4.44
C ALA A 122 -11.01 -16.02 5.54
N LEU A 123 -11.70 -14.89 5.74
CA LEU A 123 -12.78 -14.77 6.72
C LEU A 123 -14.01 -15.62 6.37
N LEU A 124 -14.29 -15.83 5.08
CA LEU A 124 -15.36 -16.73 4.63
C LEU A 124 -15.03 -18.22 4.83
N ASN A 125 -13.74 -18.57 4.85
CA ASN A 125 -13.31 -19.96 5.07
C ASN A 125 -13.28 -20.36 6.55
N VAL A 126 -13.56 -19.43 7.47
CA VAL A 126 -13.70 -19.75 8.90
C VAL A 126 -14.95 -20.61 9.09
N PRO A 127 -14.85 -21.82 9.66
CA PRO A 127 -16.01 -22.71 9.83
C PRO A 127 -17.09 -22.06 10.71
N GLU A 128 -18.35 -22.13 10.27
CA GLU A 128 -19.48 -21.56 11.04
C GLU A 128 -19.64 -22.25 12.39
N GLU A 129 -19.36 -23.56 12.49
CA GLU A 129 -19.38 -24.32 13.74
C GLU A 129 -18.47 -23.69 14.82
N THR A 130 -17.29 -23.18 14.44
CA THR A 130 -16.38 -22.51 15.36
C THR A 130 -16.95 -21.16 15.84
N ILE A 131 -17.69 -20.47 14.96
CA ILE A 131 -18.37 -19.21 15.28
C ILE A 131 -19.56 -19.46 16.20
N GLU A 132 -20.33 -20.52 15.97
CA GLU A 132 -21.48 -20.92 16.79
C GLU A 132 -21.06 -21.37 18.18
N ALA A 133 -20.00 -22.18 18.30
CA ALA A 133 -19.42 -22.57 19.57
C ALA A 133 -19.02 -21.34 20.40
N ALA A 134 -18.35 -20.37 19.78
CA ALA A 134 -17.98 -19.11 20.42
C ALA A 134 -19.19 -18.28 20.90
N ARG A 135 -20.33 -18.33 20.17
CA ARG A 135 -21.58 -17.68 20.60
C ARG A 135 -22.21 -18.40 21.78
N ILE A 136 -22.15 -19.74 21.83
CA ILE A 136 -22.61 -20.54 22.98
C ILE A 136 -21.80 -20.20 24.23
N ASP A 137 -20.49 -19.96 24.08
CA ASP A 137 -19.60 -19.48 25.13
C ASP A 137 -19.84 -18.00 25.54
N GLY A 138 -20.85 -17.35 24.98
CA GLY A 138 -21.27 -15.99 25.34
C GLY A 138 -20.43 -14.87 24.69
N LEU A 139 -19.58 -15.17 23.71
CA LEU A 139 -18.82 -14.15 23.00
C LEU A 139 -19.73 -13.35 22.05
N ASN A 140 -19.64 -12.02 22.13
CA ASN A 140 -20.31 -11.13 21.17
C ASN A 140 -19.50 -11.01 19.86
N GLY A 141 -20.08 -10.44 18.81
CA GLY A 141 -19.45 -10.35 17.48
C GLY A 141 -18.06 -9.68 17.46
N TRP A 142 -17.83 -8.70 18.34
CA TRP A 142 -16.51 -8.06 18.48
C TRP A 142 -15.46 -9.02 19.02
N TRP A 143 -15.80 -9.75 20.09
CA TRP A 143 -14.89 -10.75 20.66
C TRP A 143 -14.71 -11.97 19.76
N ILE A 144 -15.74 -12.39 19.03
CA ILE A 144 -15.63 -13.44 18.02
C ILE A 144 -14.62 -13.04 16.93
N PHE A 145 -14.65 -11.79 16.48
CA PHE A 145 -13.65 -11.31 15.51
C PHE A 145 -12.23 -11.41 16.07
N TRP A 146 -11.97 -10.81 17.25
CA TRP A 146 -10.62 -10.74 17.80
C TRP A 146 -10.07 -12.06 18.34
N LYS A 147 -10.93 -12.93 18.89
CA LYS A 147 -10.52 -14.18 19.55
C LYS A 147 -10.64 -15.42 18.68
N VAL A 148 -11.46 -15.39 17.62
CA VAL A 148 -11.71 -16.56 16.77
C VAL A 148 -11.29 -16.27 15.33
N LYS A 149 -11.93 -15.29 14.68
CA LYS A 149 -11.68 -15.04 13.26
C LYS A 149 -10.25 -14.57 13.00
N LEU A 150 -9.78 -13.56 13.73
CA LEU A 150 -8.48 -12.94 13.52
C LEU A 150 -7.31 -13.93 13.72
N PRO A 151 -7.26 -14.74 14.80
CA PRO A 151 -6.25 -15.78 14.96
C PRO A 151 -6.23 -16.79 13.82
N LEU A 152 -7.40 -17.24 13.35
CA LEU A 152 -7.52 -18.23 12.28
C LEU A 152 -7.03 -17.69 10.92
N ILE A 153 -7.14 -16.38 10.69
CA ILE A 153 -6.65 -15.76 9.45
C ILE A 153 -5.23 -15.20 9.55
N LEU A 154 -4.50 -15.40 10.66
CA LEU A 154 -3.12 -14.95 10.81
C LEU A 154 -2.19 -15.37 9.66
N PRO A 155 -2.30 -16.58 9.08
CA PRO A 155 -1.51 -16.95 7.90
C PRO A 155 -1.77 -16.00 6.71
N THR A 156 -3.01 -15.56 6.52
CA THR A 156 -3.39 -14.59 5.48
C THR A 156 -2.88 -13.19 5.78
N LEU A 157 -2.89 -12.73 7.05
CA LEU A 157 -2.22 -11.49 7.44
C LEU A 157 -0.74 -11.53 7.08
N GLY A 158 -0.11 -12.67 7.27
CA GLY A 158 1.27 -12.88 6.89
C GLY A 158 1.54 -12.80 5.40
N LEU A 159 0.72 -13.49 4.61
CA LEU A 159 0.77 -13.41 3.15
C LEU A 159 0.60 -11.96 2.67
N VAL A 160 -0.40 -11.25 3.18
CA VAL A 160 -0.64 -9.84 2.81
C VAL A 160 0.53 -8.95 3.21
N ALA A 161 1.14 -9.16 4.38
CA ALA A 161 2.32 -8.41 4.81
C ALA A 161 3.50 -8.61 3.85
N ILE A 162 3.78 -9.85 3.44
CA ILE A 162 4.83 -10.16 2.45
C ILE A 162 4.52 -9.49 1.11
N LEU A 163 3.30 -9.63 0.60
CA LEU A 163 2.91 -9.05 -0.69
C LEU A 163 2.98 -7.52 -0.65
N THR A 164 2.59 -6.91 0.47
CA THR A 164 2.70 -5.46 0.68
C THR A 164 4.16 -5.03 0.71
N TYR A 165 5.03 -5.78 1.38
CA TYR A 165 6.48 -5.51 1.38
C TYR A 165 7.07 -5.58 -0.03
N ILE A 166 6.88 -6.70 -0.74
CA ILE A 166 7.39 -6.88 -2.10
C ILE A 166 6.87 -5.77 -3.02
N GLY A 167 5.55 -5.52 -3.02
CA GLY A 167 4.92 -4.50 -3.85
C GLY A 167 5.44 -3.09 -3.56
N ASN A 168 5.70 -2.75 -2.31
CA ASN A 168 6.26 -1.45 -1.97
C ASN A 168 7.69 -1.27 -2.46
N PHE A 169 8.49 -2.33 -2.60
CA PHE A 169 9.86 -2.25 -3.12
C PHE A 169 9.96 -2.41 -4.64
N THR A 170 8.93 -2.94 -5.31
CA THR A 170 8.91 -3.13 -6.78
C THR A 170 7.90 -2.22 -7.47
N ALA A 171 6.61 -2.39 -7.20
CA ALA A 171 5.50 -1.75 -7.91
C ALA A 171 5.28 -0.27 -7.53
N SER A 172 5.83 0.20 -6.41
CA SER A 172 5.77 1.62 -6.05
C SER A 172 6.41 2.54 -7.10
N PHE A 173 7.32 2.00 -7.92
CA PHE A 173 7.87 2.70 -9.08
C PHE A 173 6.78 3.24 -10.00
N ASP A 174 5.79 2.42 -10.35
CA ASP A 174 4.81 2.76 -11.41
C ASP A 174 3.98 3.98 -11.02
N ILE A 175 3.50 4.03 -9.77
CA ILE A 175 2.65 5.13 -9.29
C ILE A 175 3.46 6.41 -9.07
N ILE A 176 4.69 6.31 -8.57
CA ILE A 176 5.59 7.46 -8.40
C ILE A 176 5.98 8.02 -9.76
N TYR A 177 6.39 7.17 -10.70
CA TYR A 177 6.77 7.61 -12.04
C TYR A 177 5.59 8.23 -12.79
N SER A 178 4.39 7.67 -12.64
CA SER A 178 3.16 8.21 -13.22
C SER A 178 2.80 9.61 -12.67
N LEU A 179 2.95 9.82 -11.35
CA LEU A 179 2.57 11.07 -10.69
C LEU A 179 3.66 12.15 -10.70
N GLN A 180 4.93 11.75 -10.66
CA GLN A 180 6.07 12.64 -10.37
C GLN A 180 7.21 12.53 -11.41
N GLY A 181 7.10 11.60 -12.36
CA GLY A 181 8.12 11.33 -13.37
C GLY A 181 9.40 10.71 -12.82
N GLY A 182 10.43 10.59 -13.67
CA GLY A 182 11.71 9.96 -13.32
C GLY A 182 12.56 10.72 -12.28
N MET A 183 12.24 11.99 -12.03
CA MET A 183 12.86 12.78 -10.95
C MET A 183 12.25 12.51 -9.58
N ALA A 184 11.07 11.88 -9.52
CA ALA A 184 10.36 11.60 -8.27
C ALA A 184 10.32 12.82 -7.34
N GLY A 185 9.87 13.94 -7.91
CA GLY A 185 9.95 15.26 -7.28
C GLY A 185 8.92 15.50 -6.17
N PRO A 186 8.96 16.70 -5.56
CA PRO A 186 10.03 17.71 -5.67
C PRO A 186 11.33 17.24 -4.98
N ASN A 187 12.51 17.60 -5.53
CA ASN A 187 13.83 17.31 -4.96
C ASN A 187 14.01 15.85 -4.48
N PHE A 188 13.61 14.87 -5.28
CA PHE A 188 13.67 13.44 -4.94
C PHE A 188 12.89 13.04 -3.67
N SER A 189 12.00 13.90 -3.15
CA SER A 189 11.23 13.62 -1.92
C SER A 189 10.28 12.42 -2.05
N THR A 190 9.94 12.03 -3.29
CA THR A 190 9.14 10.82 -3.55
C THR A 190 9.96 9.69 -4.16
N ASP A 191 11.29 9.85 -4.26
CA ASP A 191 12.16 8.88 -4.90
C ASP A 191 12.13 7.55 -4.15
N VAL A 192 11.97 6.46 -4.89
CA VAL A 192 11.96 5.09 -4.40
C VAL A 192 13.05 4.30 -5.12
N MET A 193 13.40 3.13 -4.60
CA MET A 193 14.45 2.27 -5.14
C MET A 193 14.24 1.97 -6.63
N GLY A 194 12.98 1.82 -7.06
CA GLY A 194 12.65 1.63 -8.47
C GLY A 194 12.91 2.86 -9.35
N THR A 195 12.55 4.07 -8.90
CA THR A 195 12.82 5.31 -9.68
C THR A 195 14.30 5.65 -9.67
N PHE A 196 14.98 5.40 -8.55
CA PHE A 196 16.43 5.51 -8.44
C PHE A 196 17.15 4.52 -9.36
N LEU A 197 16.72 3.26 -9.41
CA LEU A 197 17.23 2.25 -10.34
C LEU A 197 17.05 2.71 -11.78
N PHE A 198 15.83 3.12 -12.14
CA PHE A 198 15.51 3.59 -13.49
C PHE A 198 16.43 4.74 -13.91
N ARG A 199 16.54 5.76 -13.07
CA ARG A 199 17.37 6.94 -13.33
C ARG A 199 18.86 6.60 -13.37
N SER A 200 19.33 5.70 -12.51
CA SER A 200 20.73 5.26 -12.49
C SER A 200 21.09 4.48 -13.75
N PHE A 201 20.21 3.60 -14.22
CA PHE A 201 20.48 2.72 -15.36
C PHE A 201 20.28 3.42 -16.70
N PHE A 202 19.15 4.09 -16.90
CA PHE A 202 18.77 4.69 -18.18
C PHE A 202 19.17 6.15 -18.32
N GLY A 203 19.50 6.82 -17.21
CA GLY A 203 19.62 8.27 -17.18
C GLY A 203 18.24 8.94 -17.18
N PHE A 204 18.24 10.25 -16.94
CA PHE A 204 17.03 11.07 -17.04
C PHE A 204 17.41 12.53 -17.28
N GLN A 205 16.73 13.19 -18.23
CA GLN A 205 17.05 14.56 -18.67
C GLN A 205 18.53 14.69 -19.06
N ALA A 206 19.32 15.50 -18.34
CA ALA A 206 20.73 15.73 -18.61
C ALA A 206 21.67 14.71 -17.93
N GLN A 207 21.16 13.84 -17.06
CA GLN A 207 21.96 12.79 -16.43
C GLN A 207 22.04 11.58 -17.36
N LEU A 208 23.27 11.23 -17.74
CA LEU A 208 23.56 9.99 -18.46
C LEU A 208 23.39 8.79 -17.53
N GLY A 209 22.87 7.69 -18.07
CA GLY A 209 22.79 6.42 -17.36
C GLY A 209 24.16 5.77 -17.18
N ASP A 210 24.31 5.05 -16.08
CA ASP A 210 25.46 4.19 -15.78
C ASP A 210 24.95 2.77 -15.54
N VAL A 211 25.25 1.88 -16.48
CA VAL A 211 24.81 0.48 -16.47
C VAL A 211 25.35 -0.26 -15.25
N TYR A 212 26.58 0.03 -14.81
CA TYR A 212 27.19 -0.62 -13.65
C TYR A 212 26.53 -0.16 -12.35
N MET A 213 26.22 1.13 -12.24
CA MET A 213 25.46 1.66 -11.11
C MET A 213 24.05 1.08 -11.08
N GLY A 214 23.33 1.08 -12.20
CA GLY A 214 21.99 0.52 -12.29
C GLY A 214 21.95 -0.97 -11.94
N ALA A 215 22.93 -1.77 -12.40
CA ALA A 215 23.06 -3.18 -12.01
C ALA A 215 23.34 -3.36 -10.51
N THR A 216 24.13 -2.46 -9.91
CA THR A 216 24.40 -2.47 -8.46
C THR A 216 23.12 -2.18 -7.67
N VAL A 217 22.34 -1.18 -8.07
CA VAL A 217 21.05 -0.86 -7.44
C VAL A 217 20.04 -1.99 -7.60
N ALA A 218 19.97 -2.63 -8.77
CA ALA A 218 19.12 -3.79 -9.02
C ALA A 218 19.48 -4.97 -8.11
N SER A 219 20.78 -5.26 -7.96
CA SER A 219 21.27 -6.32 -7.07
C SER A 219 20.96 -6.01 -5.61
N ALA A 220 21.17 -4.76 -5.18
CA ALA A 220 20.84 -4.32 -3.83
C ALA A 220 19.33 -4.44 -3.55
N LEU A 221 18.47 -4.03 -4.50
CA LEU A 221 17.02 -4.16 -4.39
C LEU A 221 16.60 -5.63 -4.26
N PHE A 222 17.19 -6.53 -5.06
CA PHE A 222 16.96 -7.96 -4.95
C PHE A 222 17.30 -8.49 -3.55
N PHE A 223 18.48 -8.16 -3.02
CA PHE A 223 18.87 -8.59 -1.68
C PHE A 223 18.02 -7.97 -0.57
N ILE A 224 17.61 -6.71 -0.68
CA ILE A 224 16.68 -6.06 0.26
C ILE A 224 15.36 -6.82 0.30
N ILE A 225 14.79 -7.16 -0.87
CA ILE A 225 13.55 -7.92 -0.95
C ILE A 225 13.75 -9.32 -0.36
N LEU A 226 14.81 -10.02 -0.76
CA LEU A 226 15.13 -11.37 -0.30
C LEU A 226 15.32 -11.43 1.23
N ILE A 227 16.07 -10.48 1.80
CA ILE A 227 16.31 -10.39 3.24
C ILE A 227 15.00 -10.11 3.97
N GLY A 228 14.21 -9.13 3.53
CA GLY A 228 12.95 -8.80 4.21
C GLY A 228 11.95 -9.95 4.20
N VAL A 229 11.81 -10.63 3.06
CA VAL A 229 10.96 -11.83 2.93
C VAL A 229 11.52 -12.96 3.80
N SER A 230 12.82 -13.22 3.77
CA SER A 230 13.45 -14.28 4.58
C SER A 230 13.27 -14.05 6.08
N VAL A 231 13.48 -12.82 6.55
CA VAL A 231 13.25 -12.44 7.96
C VAL A 231 11.81 -12.72 8.36
N TYR A 232 10.84 -12.41 7.50
CA TYR A 232 9.44 -12.70 7.77
C TYR A 232 9.16 -14.21 7.81
N LEU A 233 9.57 -14.97 6.79
CA LEU A 233 9.31 -16.42 6.68
C LEU A 233 9.97 -17.19 7.84
N PHE A 234 11.25 -16.92 8.12
CA PHE A 234 12.00 -17.64 9.14
C PHE A 234 11.74 -17.15 10.56
N GLY A 235 11.47 -15.85 10.74
CA GLY A 235 11.25 -15.24 12.05
C GLY A 235 9.80 -15.35 12.55
N VAL A 236 8.82 -15.13 11.66
CA VAL A 236 7.40 -15.03 12.03
C VAL A 236 6.62 -16.28 11.63
N GLN A 237 6.71 -16.70 10.37
CA GLN A 237 5.85 -17.80 9.87
C GLN A 237 6.19 -19.15 10.54
N ARG A 238 7.47 -19.45 10.75
CA ARG A 238 7.89 -20.67 11.50
C ARG A 238 7.36 -20.72 12.93
N ARG A 239 7.06 -19.57 13.56
CA ARG A 239 6.49 -19.53 14.90
C ARG A 239 4.99 -19.79 14.88
N LEU A 240 4.27 -19.30 13.86
CA LEU A 240 2.83 -19.51 13.69
C LEU A 240 2.51 -20.99 13.43
N GLN A 241 3.25 -21.65 12.54
CA GLN A 241 3.04 -23.09 12.25
C GLN A 241 3.27 -24.03 13.45
N ARG A 242 4.06 -23.59 14.45
CA ARG A 242 4.27 -24.36 15.68
C ARG A 242 3.09 -24.33 16.66
N TYR A 243 2.13 -23.43 16.48
CA TYR A 243 0.92 -23.37 17.30
C TYR A 243 -0.23 -24.25 16.76
N ASP A 244 -0.18 -24.62 15.48
CA ASP A 244 -1.18 -25.47 14.82
C ASP A 244 -0.84 -26.98 14.88
N SER A 245 0.29 -27.36 15.50
CA SER A 245 0.76 -28.75 15.67
C SER A 245 0.72 -29.18 17.14
#